data_AF-A0A9P0GCP9-F1
#
_entry.id   AF-A0A9P0GCP9-F1
#
_cell.length_a   1.000
_cell.length_b   1.000
_cell.length_c   1.000
_cell.angle_alpha   90.00
_cell.angle_beta   90.00
_cell.angle_gamma   90.00
#
_symmetry.space_group_name_H-M   'P 1'
#
loop_
_entity.id
_entity.type
_entity.pdbx_description
1 polymer ?
#
loop_
_entity_poly.entity_id
_entity_poly.type
_entity_poly.pdbx_seq_one_letter_code
_entity_poly.pdbx_strand_id
1 'polypeptide(L)'
;MIKFAVKIGLASAAFYYVKEEGIWKSSCESEKIYQKLKETAVPYVEKATSQLPIELPKLPERNVVSSIVKESWNKGVLITFKFIADLPNNTYKWTSKGVDTVRQNEEIKKLIGSFSNENVK
;
A
#
# COMPACT_ATOMS: atom_id res chain seq x y z
N MET A 1 -11.49 8.64 6.08
CA MET A 1 -10.58 7.98 7.05
C MET A 1 -10.88 6.49 7.25
N ILE A 2 -12.13 6.06 7.44
CA ILE A 2 -12.48 4.62 7.63
C ILE A 2 -12.01 3.72 6.47
N LYS A 3 -12.27 4.11 5.21
CA LYS A 3 -11.78 3.38 4.03
C LYS A 3 -10.27 3.20 4.00
N PHE A 4 -9.52 4.17 4.53
CA PHE A 4 -8.07 4.12 4.61
C PHE A 4 -7.62 3.18 5.75
N ALA A 5 -8.26 3.27 6.91
CA ALA A 5 -8.00 2.37 8.03
C ALA A 5 -8.28 0.90 7.66
N VAL A 6 -9.38 0.62 6.96
CA VAL A 6 -9.69 -0.73 6.46
C VAL A 6 -8.62 -1.22 5.48
N LYS A 7 -8.19 -0.37 4.54
CA LYS A 7 -7.13 -0.73 3.58
C LYS A 7 -5.80 -1.00 4.28
N ILE A 8 -5.42 -0.18 5.26
CA ILE A 8 -4.22 -0.42 6.07
C ILE A 8 -4.37 -1.71 6.85
N GLY A 9 -5.50 -1.94 7.51
CA GLY A 9 -5.75 -3.18 8.27
C GLY A 9 -5.58 -4.43 7.40
N LEU A 10 -6.17 -4.44 6.21
CA LEU A 10 -6.02 -5.54 5.25
C LEU A 10 -4.56 -5.69 4.77
N ALA A 11 -3.89 -4.60 4.43
CA ALA A 11 -2.50 -4.62 3.98
C ALA A 11 -1.56 -5.14 5.08
N SER A 12 -1.74 -4.69 6.32
CA SER A 12 -0.98 -5.14 7.48
C SER A 12 -1.21 -6.62 7.76
N ALA A 13 -2.47 -7.08 7.72
CA ALA A 13 -2.80 -8.50 7.92
C ALA A 13 -2.15 -9.39 6.85
N ALA A 14 -2.26 -8.99 5.57
CA ALA A 14 -1.60 -9.69 4.47
C ALA A 14 -0.07 -9.74 4.63
N PHE A 15 0.53 -8.63 5.06
CA PHE A 15 1.96 -8.56 5.32
C PHE A 15 2.40 -9.49 6.47
N TYR A 16 1.63 -9.53 7.57
CA TYR A 16 1.90 -10.43 8.69
C TYR A 16 1.82 -11.90 8.27
N TYR A 17 0.80 -12.26 7.50
CA TYR A 17 0.64 -13.61 6.96
C TYR A 17 1.83 -14.01 6.08
N VAL A 18 2.21 -13.15 5.13
CA VAL A 18 3.36 -13.37 4.23
C VAL A 18 4.69 -13.48 4.99
N LYS A 19 4.83 -12.78 6.12
CA LYS A 19 5.99 -12.92 7.01
C LYS A 19 6.00 -14.25 7.74
N GLU A 20 4.85 -14.73 8.24
CA GLU A 20 4.73 -16.03 8.90
C GLU A 20 5.01 -17.19 7.95
N GLU A 21 4.48 -17.11 6.73
CA GLU A 21 4.73 -18.08 5.65
C GLU A 21 6.19 -18.21 5.27
N GLY A 22 7.07 -17.32 5.73
CA GLY A 22 8.52 -17.47 5.59
C GLY A 22 9.08 -16.97 4.27
N ILE A 23 8.27 -16.31 3.44
CA ILE A 23 8.68 -15.71 2.15
C ILE A 23 9.79 -14.66 2.35
N TRP A 24 9.81 -14.01 3.52
CA TRP A 24 10.79 -12.98 3.90
C TRP A 24 11.61 -13.36 5.15
N LYS A 25 11.66 -14.65 5.51
CA LYS A 25 12.46 -15.15 6.64
C LYS A 25 13.89 -15.45 6.18
N SER A 26 14.60 -16.34 6.87
CA SER A 26 15.95 -16.76 6.50
C SER A 26 16.00 -17.27 5.05
N SER A 27 17.16 -17.14 4.42
CA SER A 27 17.39 -17.58 3.03
C SER A 27 17.02 -19.04 2.80
N CYS A 28 17.33 -19.92 3.77
CA CYS A 28 17.04 -21.36 3.70
C CYS A 28 15.53 -21.67 3.74
N GLU A 29 14.76 -20.96 4.56
CA GLU A 29 13.31 -21.17 4.66
C GLU A 29 12.58 -20.63 3.43
N SER A 30 12.98 -19.44 2.98
CA SER A 30 12.46 -18.81 1.76
C SER A 30 12.73 -19.68 0.53
N GLU A 31 13.94 -20.22 0.38
CA GLU A 31 14.32 -21.06 -0.76
C GLU A 31 13.48 -22.33 -0.84
N LYS A 32 13.21 -23.00 0.29
CA LYS A 32 12.34 -24.19 0.34
C LYS A 32 10.92 -23.88 -0.12
N ILE A 33 10.39 -22.72 0.23
CA ILE A 33 9.06 -22.28 -0.20
C ILE A 33 9.07 -22.00 -1.70
N TYR A 34 10.10 -21.32 -2.22
CA TYR A 34 10.26 -21.09 -3.66
C TYR A 34 10.39 -22.39 -4.45
N GLN A 35 11.12 -23.38 -3.94
CA GLN A 35 11.25 -24.69 -4.56
C GLN A 35 9.90 -25.42 -4.61
N LYS A 36 9.17 -25.47 -3.49
CA LYS A 36 7.80 -26.05 -3.46
C LYS A 36 6.84 -25.34 -4.41
N LEU A 37 6.91 -24.02 -4.47
CA LEU A 37 6.09 -23.22 -5.39
C LEU A 37 6.42 -23.55 -6.84
N LYS A 38 7.70 -23.68 -7.18
CA LYS A 38 8.16 -24.08 -8.50
C LYS A 38 7.68 -25.48 -8.85
N GLU A 39 7.87 -26.46 -7.98
CA GLU A 39 7.40 -27.84 -8.17
C GLU A 39 5.89 -27.91 -8.39
N THR A 40 5.13 -27.10 -7.65
CA THR A 40 3.68 -27.03 -7.80
C THR A 40 3.27 -26.32 -9.08
N ALA A 41 3.97 -25.25 -9.49
CA ALA A 41 3.60 -24.42 -10.64
C ALA A 41 4.00 -25.03 -12.00
N VAL A 42 5.14 -25.72 -12.07
CA VAL A 42 5.67 -26.35 -13.30
C VAL A 42 4.62 -27.19 -14.05
N PRO A 43 3.90 -28.14 -13.42
CA PRO A 43 2.93 -28.97 -14.16
C PRO A 43 1.75 -28.17 -14.72
N TYR A 44 1.38 -27.04 -14.12
CA TYR A 44 0.32 -26.17 -14.65
C TYR A 44 0.82 -25.30 -15.80
N VAL A 45 2.06 -24.81 -15.71
CA VAL A 45 2.71 -24.05 -16.79
C VAL A 45 2.91 -24.95 -18.00
N GLU A 46 3.34 -26.21 -17.81
CA GLU A 46 3.49 -27.19 -18.89
C GLU A 46 2.15 -27.53 -19.56
N LYS A 47 1.09 -27.75 -18.78
CA LYS A 47 -0.26 -27.97 -19.32
C LYS A 47 -0.79 -26.76 -20.08
N ALA A 48 -0.60 -25.56 -19.54
CA ALA A 48 -1.03 -24.32 -20.19
C ALA A 48 -0.26 -24.06 -21.50
N THR A 49 1.05 -24.31 -21.50
CA THR A 49 1.91 -24.17 -22.68
C THR A 49 1.57 -25.21 -23.75
N SER A 50 1.18 -26.42 -23.36
CA SER A 50 0.78 -27.49 -24.29
C SER A 50 -0.59 -27.26 -24.96
N GLN A 51 -1.47 -26.46 -24.34
CA GLN A 51 -2.81 -26.14 -24.86
C GLN A 51 -2.84 -24.88 -25.72
N LEU A 52 -1.75 -24.11 -25.77
CA LEU A 52 -1.66 -22.87 -26.55
C LEU A 52 -0.86 -23.11 -27.84
N PRO A 53 -1.49 -23.06 -29.03
CA PRO A 53 -0.81 -23.15 -30.32
C PRO A 53 -0.10 -21.83 -30.71
N ILE A 54 0.52 -21.14 -29.75
CA ILE A 54 1.09 -19.80 -29.92
C ILE A 54 2.50 -19.80 -29.32
N GLU A 55 3.49 -19.33 -30.09
CA GLU A 55 4.85 -19.10 -29.58
C GLU A 55 4.78 -18.05 -28.46
N LEU A 56 5.07 -18.47 -27.22
CA LEU A 56 5.12 -17.56 -26.08
C LEU A 56 6.17 -16.47 -26.36
N PRO A 57 5.83 -15.19 -26.17
CA PRO A 57 6.81 -14.12 -26.33
C PRO A 57 7.98 -14.40 -25.38
N LYS A 58 9.21 -14.19 -25.88
CA LYS A 58 10.42 -14.36 -25.05
C LYS A 58 10.27 -13.50 -23.80
N LEU A 59 10.34 -14.15 -22.64
CA LEU A 59 10.33 -13.46 -21.36
C LEU A 59 11.40 -12.36 -21.36
N PRO A 60 11.11 -11.19 -20.78
CA PRO A 60 12.09 -10.12 -20.70
C PRO A 60 13.35 -10.63 -20.00
N GLU A 61 14.52 -10.22 -20.51
CA GLU A 61 15.80 -10.61 -19.91
C GLU A 61 15.82 -10.27 -18.42
N ARG A 62 16.49 -11.12 -17.63
CA ARG A 62 16.63 -10.96 -16.17
C ARG A 62 17.11 -9.55 -15.78
N ASN A 63 17.98 -8.96 -16.60
CA ASN A 63 18.52 -7.61 -16.39
C ASN A 63 17.44 -6.53 -16.51
N VAL A 64 16.50 -6.68 -17.44
CA VAL A 64 15.38 -5.76 -17.63
C VAL A 64 14.43 -5.84 -16.44
N VAL A 65 14.08 -7.06 -16.02
CA VAL A 65 13.22 -7.29 -14.84
C VAL A 65 13.86 -6.70 -13.58
N SER A 66 15.16 -6.97 -13.35
CA SER A 66 15.90 -6.42 -12.22
C SER A 66 15.92 -4.89 -12.24
N SER A 67 16.09 -4.28 -13.42
CA SER A 67 16.13 -2.83 -13.57
C SER A 67 14.77 -2.19 -13.27
N ILE A 68 13.68 -2.77 -13.76
CA ILE A 68 12.30 -2.29 -13.47
C ILE A 68 12.01 -2.35 -11.97
N VAL A 69 12.40 -3.44 -11.31
CA VAL A 69 12.20 -3.61 -9.86
C VAL A 69 12.99 -2.55 -9.09
N LYS A 70 14.28 -2.35 -9.43
CA LYS A 70 15.13 -1.33 -8.81
C LYS A 70 14.58 0.08 -9.01
N GLU A 71 14.16 0.41 -10.23
CA GLU A 71 13.58 1.72 -10.54
C GLU A 71 12.29 1.97 -9.77
N SER A 72 11.40 0.98 -9.74
CA SER A 72 10.13 1.05 -9.00
C SER A 72 10.36 1.23 -7.51
N TRP A 73 11.33 0.50 -6.94
CA TRP A 73 11.72 0.64 -5.54
C TRP A 73 12.23 2.06 -5.25
N ASN A 74 13.17 2.57 -6.05
CA ASN A 74 13.73 3.91 -5.86
C ASN A 74 12.68 5.00 -5.99
N LYS A 75 11.77 4.89 -6.98
CA LYS A 75 10.62 5.79 -7.12
C LYS A 75 9.71 5.72 -5.90
N GLY A 76 9.43 4.53 -5.39
CA GLY A 76 8.63 4.33 -4.18
C GLY A 76 9.24 5.02 -2.96
N VAL A 77 10.55 4.86 -2.74
CA VAL A 77 11.29 5.53 -1.67
C VAL A 77 11.18 7.05 -1.83
N LEU A 78 11.48 7.58 -3.01
CA LEU A 78 11.41 9.03 -3.28
C LEU A 78 10.02 9.61 -3.02
N ILE A 79 8.97 8.96 -3.53
CA ILE A 79 7.59 9.43 -3.36
C ILE A 79 7.19 9.41 -1.89
N THR A 80 7.57 8.37 -1.14
CA THR A 80 7.25 8.25 0.28
C THR A 80 7.89 9.37 1.09
N PHE A 81 9.18 9.63 0.90
CA PHE A 81 9.86 10.72 1.61
C PHE A 81 9.35 12.10 1.19
N LYS A 82 9.02 12.29 -0.10
CA LYS A 82 8.38 13.51 -0.57
C LYS A 82 7.01 13.72 0.09
N PHE A 83 6.20 12.68 0.21
CA PHE A 83 4.91 12.75 0.90
C PHE A 83 5.07 13.13 2.37
N ILE A 84 6.05 12.55 3.07
CA ILE A 84 6.35 12.89 4.47
C ILE A 84 6.82 14.35 4.58
N ALA A 85 7.67 14.81 3.67
CA ALA A 85 8.16 16.20 3.64
C ALA A 85 7.03 17.21 3.35
N ASP A 86 6.08 16.87 2.48
CA ASP A 86 4.94 17.71 2.14
C ASP A 86 3.80 17.63 3.18
N LEU A 87 3.86 16.66 4.09
CA LEU A 87 2.81 16.38 5.09
C LEU A 87 2.50 17.58 5.98
N PRO A 88 3.48 18.30 6.58
CA PRO A 88 3.19 19.43 7.47
C PRO A 88 2.47 20.56 6.73
N ASN A 89 2.88 20.84 5.49
CA ASN A 89 2.32 21.92 4.69
C ASN A 89 0.87 21.61 4.25
N ASN A 90 0.61 20.36 3.85
CA ASN A 90 -0.75 19.91 3.53
C ASN A 90 -1.65 19.88 4.79
N THR A 91 -1.10 19.47 5.93
CA THR A 91 -1.83 19.46 7.21
C THR A 91 -2.22 20.87 7.62
N TYR A 92 -1.29 21.84 7.56
CA TYR A 92 -1.59 23.24 7.83
C TYR A 92 -2.68 23.79 6.91
N LYS A 93 -2.61 23.50 5.60
CA LYS A 93 -3.62 23.92 4.61
C LYS A 93 -5.00 23.31 4.87
N TRP A 94 -5.07 22.04 5.28
CA TRP A 94 -6.35 21.40 5.59
C TRP A 94 -6.94 21.89 6.91
N THR A 95 -6.10 22.07 7.94
CA THR A 95 -6.53 22.60 9.23
C THR A 95 -7.01 24.04 9.11
N SER A 96 -6.26 24.92 8.43
CA SER A 96 -6.67 26.31 8.20
C SER A 96 -8.00 26.40 7.43
N LYS A 97 -8.13 25.66 6.33
CA LYS A 97 -9.41 25.57 5.59
C LYS A 97 -10.56 25.06 6.44
N GLY A 98 -10.32 24.07 7.30
CA GLY A 98 -11.33 23.55 8.23
C GLY A 98 -11.80 24.61 9.21
N VAL A 99 -10.84 25.31 9.85
CA VAL A 99 -11.13 26.41 10.77
C VAL A 99 -11.86 27.56 10.08
N ASP A 100 -11.44 27.93 8.87
CA ASP A 100 -12.07 29.01 8.12
C ASP A 100 -13.51 28.65 7.68
N THR A 101 -13.73 27.39 7.28
CA THR A 101 -15.07 26.89 6.94
C THR A 101 -16.00 26.91 8.16
N VAL A 102 -15.49 26.51 9.34
CA VAL A 102 -16.24 26.56 10.60
C VAL A 102 -16.55 28.01 11.00
N ARG A 103 -15.61 28.94 10.79
CA ARG A 103 -15.81 30.37 11.09
C ARG A 103 -16.82 31.05 10.18
N GLN A 104 -16.90 30.64 8.92
CA GLN A 104 -17.81 31.22 7.92
C GLN A 104 -19.23 30.64 8.00
N ASN A 105 -19.41 29.47 8.63
CA ASN A 105 -20.71 28.83 8.74
C ASN A 105 -21.39 29.16 10.08
N GLU A 106 -22.41 30.02 10.04
CA GLU A 106 -23.14 30.48 11.23
C GLU A 106 -23.93 29.35 11.94
N GLU A 107 -24.37 28.31 11.24
CA GLU A 107 -25.04 27.17 11.89
C GLU A 107 -24.06 26.32 12.69
N ILE A 108 -22.89 26.02 12.11
CA ILE A 108 -21.83 25.28 12.81
C ILE A 108 -21.31 26.09 14.00
N LYS A 109 -21.16 27.41 13.85
CA LYS A 109 -20.76 28.31 14.94
C LYS A 109 -21.77 28.31 16.09
N LYS A 110 -23.08 28.33 15.80
CA LYS A 110 -24.15 28.20 16.80
C LYS A 110 -24.14 26.83 17.49
N LEU A 111 -23.97 25.75 16.72
CA LEU A 111 -23.87 24.38 17.25
C LEU A 111 -22.65 24.21 18.16
N ILE A 112 -21.48 24.72 17.78
CA ILE A 112 -20.28 24.66 18.64
C ILE A 112 -20.48 25.51 19.90
N GLY A 113 -21.12 26.69 19.76
CA GLY A 113 -21.47 27.55 20.89
C GLY A 113 -22.41 26.90 21.90
N SER A 114 -23.38 26.08 21.46
CA SER A 114 -24.29 25.38 22.38
C SER A 114 -23.56 24.32 23.21
N PHE A 115 -22.60 23.58 22.63
CA PHE A 115 -21.78 22.62 23.39
C PHE A 115 -20.84 23.32 24.40
N SER A 116 -20.38 24.54 24.08
CA SER A 116 -19.53 25.31 24.99
C SER A 116 -20.28 25.85 26.21
N ASN A 117 -21.57 26.21 26.05
CA ASN A 117 -22.38 26.72 27.17
C ASN A 117 -22.92 25.63 28.09
N GLU A 118 -23.08 24.40 27.59
CA GLU A 118 -23.58 23.26 28.37
C GLU A 118 -22.53 22.70 29.35
N ASN A 119 -21.24 22.89 29.07
CA ASN A 119 -20.13 22.46 29.94
C ASN A 119 -19.76 23.48 31.06
N VAL A 120 -20.56 24.54 31.26
CA VAL A 120 -20.31 25.61 32.25
C VAL A 120 -21.37 25.61 33.38
N LYS A 121 -21.97 24.46 33.69
CA LYS A 121 -22.83 24.29 34.88
C LYS A 121 -22.28 23.23 35.82
#